data_AF-A0AAZ1XUD6-F1
#
_entry.id   AF-A0AAZ1XUD6-F1
#
_cell.length_a   1.000
_cell.length_b   1.000
_cell.length_c   1.000
_cell.angle_alpha   90.00
_cell.angle_beta   90.00
_cell.angle_gamma   90.00
#
_symmetry.space_group_name_H-M   'P 1'
#
loop_
_entity.id
_entity.type
_entity.pdbx_description
1 polymer ?
#
loop_
_entity_poly.entity_id
_entity_poly.type
_entity_poly.pdbx_seq_one_letter_code
_entity_poly.pdbx_strand_id
1 'polypeptide(L)'
;KSSRLQLICIKIKDKELKSTVYTRYLTMIASCGTSKQKTVNYSSWDTYITHNQMYWYIQRPGETMRLIVYTALGGVPDYGGAPENKYSATKAKAENGALTVNDLQQNDTAVYFCAVSKHSDVRSRRSCTKTAQQLI
;
A
#
# COMPACT_ATOMS: atom_id res chain seq x y z
N LYS A 1 25.78 7.00 6.48
CA LYS A 1 25.08 5.75 6.10
C LYS A 1 23.68 6.13 5.59
N SER A 2 23.30 5.74 4.38
CA SER A 2 22.10 6.21 3.66
C SER A 2 20.97 5.19 3.77
N SER A 3 19.74 5.63 4.04
CA SER A 3 18.54 4.76 4.06
C SER A 3 18.06 4.50 2.63
N ARG A 4 17.90 3.22 2.27
CA ARG A 4 17.45 2.79 0.94
C ARG A 4 16.01 2.29 1.03
N LEU A 5 15.11 2.91 0.27
CA LEU A 5 13.74 2.43 0.06
C LEU A 5 13.66 1.87 -1.37
N GLN A 6 13.07 0.70 -1.54
CA GLN A 6 12.77 0.09 -2.84
C GLN A 6 11.25 -0.07 -2.97
N LEU A 7 10.66 0.30 -4.10
CA LEU A 7 9.21 0.17 -4.31
C LEU A 7 8.89 -0.97 -5.28
N ILE A 8 7.97 -1.87 -4.89
CA ILE A 8 7.40 -2.91 -5.73
C ILE A 8 5.87 -2.76 -5.74
N CYS A 9 5.25 -2.67 -6.91
CA CYS A 9 3.81 -2.45 -7.01
C CYS A 9 3.05 -3.65 -7.59
N ILE A 10 1.96 -4.02 -6.94
CA ILE A 10 1.14 -5.21 -7.22
C ILE A 10 -0.27 -4.76 -7.62
N LYS A 11 -0.80 -5.30 -8.71
CA LYS A 11 -2.20 -5.06 -9.11
C LYS A 11 -3.05 -6.26 -8.66
N ILE A 12 -4.12 -6.00 -7.92
CA ILE A 12 -5.07 -7.02 -7.48
C ILE A 12 -6.26 -7.00 -8.46
N LYS A 13 -6.46 -8.09 -9.20
CA LYS A 13 -7.67 -8.31 -10.02
C LYS A 13 -8.53 -9.38 -9.33
N ASP A 14 -9.82 -9.08 -9.16
CA ASP A 14 -10.95 -9.91 -8.68
C ASP A 14 -10.62 -11.19 -7.91
N LYS A 15 -11.01 -11.21 -6.61
CA LYS A 15 -11.16 -12.27 -5.57
C LYS A 15 -10.47 -13.66 -5.67
N GLU A 16 -9.87 -14.07 -6.77
CA GLU A 16 -8.76 -15.01 -6.79
C GLU A 16 -7.46 -14.21 -6.58
N LEU A 17 -6.55 -14.73 -5.77
CA LEU A 17 -5.17 -14.24 -5.64
C LEU A 17 -4.38 -14.47 -6.94
N LYS A 18 -4.87 -14.01 -8.10
CA LYS A 18 -4.10 -13.92 -9.34
C LYS A 18 -3.28 -12.64 -9.29
N SER A 19 -2.25 -12.68 -8.44
CA SER A 19 -1.24 -11.62 -8.36
C SER A 19 -0.62 -11.42 -9.74
N THR A 20 -1.00 -10.34 -10.44
CA THR A 20 -0.23 -9.89 -11.60
C THR A 20 0.80 -8.90 -11.06
N VAL A 21 1.98 -9.40 -10.72
CA VAL A 21 3.11 -8.59 -10.24
C VAL A 21 3.64 -7.81 -11.44
N TYR A 22 3.39 -6.50 -11.47
CA TYR A 22 4.10 -5.61 -12.38
C TYR A 22 5.32 -5.06 -11.66
N THR A 23 6.45 -5.77 -11.77
CA THR A 23 7.75 -5.31 -11.27
C THR A 23 8.23 -4.13 -12.12
N ARG A 24 7.93 -2.90 -11.68
CA ARG A 24 8.68 -1.72 -12.14
C ARG A 24 9.75 -1.42 -11.09
N TYR A 25 11.00 -1.75 -11.40
CA TYR A 25 12.15 -1.36 -10.58
C TYR A 25 12.24 0.17 -10.55
N LEU A 26 11.79 0.81 -9.47
CA LEU A 26 12.12 2.20 -9.20
C LEU A 26 13.40 2.22 -8.36
N THR A 27 14.54 2.39 -9.03
CA THR A 27 15.82 2.61 -8.37
C THR A 27 15.83 4.01 -7.79
N MET A 28 15.81 4.15 -6.47
CA MET A 28 15.85 5.46 -5.81
C MET A 28 17.29 5.87 -5.49
N ILE A 29 17.74 6.99 -6.05
CA ILE A 29 18.97 7.68 -5.64
C ILE A 29 18.60 8.61 -4.47
N ALA A 30 19.31 8.50 -3.35
CA ALA A 30 19.18 9.46 -2.24
C ALA A 30 20.23 10.56 -2.44
N SER A 31 19.80 11.82 -2.57
CA SER A 31 20.68 12.99 -2.52
C SER A 31 20.83 13.48 -1.07
N CYS A 32 22.04 13.87 -0.70
CA CYS A 32 22.35 14.41 0.63
C CYS A 32 21.80 15.85 0.71
N GLY A 33 20.78 16.09 1.54
CA GLY A 33 20.21 17.42 1.79
C GLY A 33 19.16 17.39 2.89
N THR A 34 19.20 18.39 3.76
CA THR A 34 18.51 18.54 5.05
C THR A 34 17.00 18.70 4.95
N SER A 35 16.30 17.58 4.88
CA SER A 35 14.97 17.29 5.47
C SER A 35 14.67 15.86 5.00
N LYS A 36 14.86 14.87 5.88
CA LYS A 36 15.00 13.49 5.42
C LYS A 36 13.65 12.82 5.15
N GLN A 37 12.68 13.51 4.54
CA GLN A 37 11.51 12.81 4.05
C GLN A 37 11.78 12.26 2.64
N LYS A 38 11.11 11.19 2.27
CA LYS A 38 11.22 10.62 0.92
C LYS A 38 9.89 10.13 0.43
N THR A 39 9.51 10.61 -0.74
CA THR A 39 8.26 10.26 -1.40
C THR A 39 8.49 9.22 -2.48
N VAL A 40 7.67 8.18 -2.49
CA VAL A 40 7.56 7.20 -3.57
C VAL A 40 6.22 7.39 -4.26
N ASN A 41 6.25 7.38 -5.60
CA ASN A 41 5.07 7.60 -6.42
C ASN A 41 4.74 6.34 -7.23
N TYR A 42 3.47 5.99 -7.26
CA TYR A 42 2.87 5.05 -8.19
C TYR A 42 2.16 5.84 -9.29
N SER A 43 2.38 5.44 -10.54
CA SER A 43 1.63 5.92 -11.70
C SER A 43 1.41 4.79 -12.70
N SER A 44 0.18 4.71 -13.20
CA SER A 44 -0.22 3.82 -14.28
C SER A 44 -0.22 4.59 -15.61
N TRP A 45 0.28 3.95 -16.65
CA TRP A 45 0.18 4.43 -18.03
C TRP A 45 -1.20 4.18 -18.63
N ASP A 46 -1.96 3.25 -18.04
CA ASP A 46 -3.34 2.97 -18.41
C ASP A 46 -4.27 3.99 -17.76
N THR A 47 -4.86 4.85 -18.59
CA THR A 47 -5.81 5.89 -18.21
C THR A 47 -7.22 5.36 -17.93
N TYR A 48 -7.51 4.10 -18.29
CA TYR A 48 -8.80 3.44 -18.08
C TYR A 48 -8.88 2.65 -16.77
N ILE A 49 -7.92 2.88 -15.87
CA ILE A 49 -7.79 2.17 -14.62
C ILE A 49 -8.71 2.77 -13.55
N THR A 50 -9.50 1.95 -12.89
CA THR A 50 -10.45 2.36 -11.83
C THR A 50 -10.02 1.89 -10.45
N HIS A 51 -8.70 1.90 -10.20
CA HIS A 51 -8.15 1.50 -8.90
C HIS A 51 -8.39 2.57 -7.84
N ASN A 52 -9.54 2.50 -7.20
CA ASN A 52 -9.95 3.46 -6.19
C ASN A 52 -9.33 3.17 -4.81
N GLN A 53 -8.67 2.03 -4.64
CA GLN A 53 -8.04 1.63 -3.39
C GLN A 53 -6.54 1.47 -3.60
N MET A 54 -5.76 1.94 -2.61
CA MET A 54 -4.33 1.77 -2.57
C MET A 54 -3.86 1.38 -1.17
N TYR A 55 -2.95 0.41 -1.13
CA TYR A 55 -2.37 -0.14 0.08
C TYR A 55 -0.86 0.02 -0.02
N TRP A 56 -0.24 0.42 1.07
CA TRP A 56 1.20 0.53 1.21
C TRP A 56 1.67 -0.41 2.31
N TYR A 57 2.65 -1.23 1.98
CA TYR A 57 3.26 -2.18 2.89
C TYR A 57 4.74 -1.91 3.03
N ILE A 58 5.30 -2.36 4.15
CA ILE A 58 6.74 -2.38 4.40
C ILE A 58 7.15 -3.82 4.74
N GLN A 59 8.31 -4.23 4.23
CA GLN A 59 8.99 -5.47 4.60
C GLN A 59 10.43 -5.15 4.96
N ARG A 60 10.75 -5.28 6.25
CA ARG A 60 12.12 -5.17 6.76
C ARG A 60 12.84 -6.52 6.62
N PRO A 61 14.18 -6.55 6.55
CA PRO A 61 14.92 -7.81 6.53
C PRO A 61 14.55 -8.69 7.73
N GLY A 62 14.14 -9.93 7.49
CA GLY A 62 13.75 -10.87 8.53
C GLY A 62 12.34 -10.67 9.13
N GLU A 63 11.59 -9.67 8.67
CA GLU A 63 10.21 -9.44 9.12
C GLU A 63 9.18 -9.85 8.07
N THR A 64 7.99 -10.22 8.53
CA THR A 64 6.82 -10.37 7.67
C THR A 64 6.36 -9.01 7.14
N MET A 65 5.80 -9.00 5.94
CA MET A 65 5.22 -7.79 5.35
C MET A 65 4.09 -7.23 6.23
N ARG A 66 4.04 -5.91 6.43
CA ARG A 66 3.03 -5.23 7.25
C ARG A 66 2.41 -4.07 6.49
N LEU A 67 1.08 -3.92 6.60
CA LEU A 67 0.37 -2.75 6.08
C LEU A 67 0.74 -1.54 6.93
N ILE A 68 1.04 -0.41 6.29
CA ILE A 68 1.34 0.86 6.97
C ILE A 68 0.32 1.94 6.65
N VAL A 69 -0.23 1.95 5.44
CA VAL A 69 -1.24 2.94 5.04
C VAL A 69 -2.20 2.35 4.01
N TYR A 70 -3.49 2.60 4.19
CA TYR A 70 -4.54 2.41 3.20
C TYR A 70 -5.09 3.78 2.79
N THR A 71 -5.37 3.96 1.49
CA THR A 71 -6.04 5.15 0.97
C THR A 71 -7.11 4.77 -0.05
N ALA A 72 -8.30 5.35 0.13
CA ALA A 72 -9.33 5.38 -0.90
C ALA A 72 -9.19 6.64 -1.77
N LEU A 73 -9.72 6.60 -3.00
CA LEU A 73 -9.74 7.73 -3.93
C LEU A 73 -10.43 8.94 -3.28
N GLY A 74 -9.68 10.04 -3.13
CA GLY A 74 -10.16 11.25 -2.47
C GLY A 74 -10.45 11.10 -0.97
N GLY A 75 -10.11 9.95 -0.37
CA GLY A 75 -10.33 9.65 1.04
C GLY A 75 -9.17 10.04 1.95
N VAL A 76 -9.43 10.02 3.26
CA VAL A 76 -8.41 10.20 4.30
C VAL A 76 -7.60 8.90 4.45
N PRO A 77 -6.27 8.96 4.62
CA PRO A 77 -5.47 7.78 4.89
C PRO A 77 -5.85 7.08 6.20
N ASP A 78 -5.91 5.76 6.16
CA ASP A 78 -6.01 4.90 7.35
C ASP A 78 -4.66 4.24 7.59
N TYR A 79 -4.08 4.48 8.76
CA TYR A 79 -2.75 4.00 9.12
C TYR A 79 -2.76 2.62 9.78
N GLY A 80 -3.92 2.07 10.13
CA GLY A 80 -4.02 0.71 10.68
C GLY A 80 -3.13 0.45 11.91
N GLY A 81 -2.81 1.50 12.68
CA GLY A 81 -1.90 1.46 13.84
C GLY A 81 -0.45 1.88 13.56
N ALA A 82 -0.08 2.22 12.32
CA ALA A 82 1.21 2.84 12.02
C ALA A 82 1.24 4.32 12.48
N PRO A 83 2.42 4.88 12.80
CA PRO A 83 2.52 6.26 13.25
C PRO A 83 2.17 7.25 12.12
N GLU A 84 1.14 8.06 12.30
CA GLU A 84 0.66 9.01 11.28
C GLU A 84 1.66 10.12 10.96
N ASN A 85 2.47 10.51 11.95
CA ASN A 85 3.57 11.45 11.73
C ASN A 85 4.67 10.86 10.84
N LYS A 86 4.82 9.53 10.83
CA LYS A 86 5.88 8.84 10.09
C LYS A 86 5.55 8.65 8.61
N TYR A 87 4.26 8.52 8.28
CA TYR A 87 3.82 8.20 6.93
C TYR A 87 2.75 9.19 6.47
N SER A 88 2.81 9.61 5.22
CA SER A 88 1.74 10.37 4.57
C SER A 88 1.45 9.74 3.24
N ALA A 89 0.18 9.47 2.92
CA ALA A 89 -0.18 8.86 1.65
C ALA A 89 -1.28 9.65 0.94
N THR A 90 -1.24 9.65 -0.39
CA THR A 90 -2.26 10.31 -1.21
C THR A 90 -2.75 9.38 -2.31
N LYS A 91 -4.05 9.48 -2.59
CA LYS A 91 -4.73 8.80 -3.70
C LYS A 91 -5.71 9.76 -4.34
N ALA A 92 -5.17 10.72 -5.10
CA ALA A 92 -5.97 11.78 -5.72
C ALA A 92 -6.65 11.32 -7.01
N LYS A 93 -6.00 10.43 -7.78
CA LYS A 93 -6.56 9.85 -9.00
C LYS A 93 -6.43 8.32 -9.01
N ALA A 94 -7.23 7.65 -9.83
CA ALA A 94 -7.23 6.20 -9.89
C ALA A 94 -5.89 5.63 -10.43
N GLU A 95 -5.26 6.36 -11.33
CA GLU A 95 -4.00 6.01 -12.00
C GLU A 95 -2.76 6.31 -11.16
N ASN A 96 -2.84 7.14 -10.12
CA ASN A 96 -1.68 7.57 -9.36
C ASN A 96 -1.83 7.37 -7.85
N GLY A 97 -0.74 7.51 -7.12
CA GLY A 97 -0.73 7.54 -5.66
C GLY A 97 0.68 7.80 -5.15
N ALA A 98 0.79 8.27 -3.91
CA ALA A 98 2.09 8.54 -3.31
C ALA A 98 2.13 8.08 -1.85
N LEU A 99 3.34 7.72 -1.40
CA LEU A 99 3.66 7.52 0.00
C LEU A 99 4.93 8.33 0.33
N THR A 100 4.84 9.18 1.32
CA THR A 100 5.96 9.90 1.91
C THR A 100 6.31 9.26 3.24
N VAL A 101 7.58 8.88 3.41
CA VAL A 101 8.15 8.50 4.69
C VAL A 101 8.85 9.72 5.26
N ASN A 102 8.33 10.25 6.37
CA ASN A 102 8.86 11.42 7.05
C ASN A 102 10.02 11.02 7.98
N ASP A 103 10.88 11.98 8.35
CA ASP A 103 11.95 11.79 9.31
C ASP A 103 12.78 10.50 9.10
N LEU A 104 13.31 10.28 7.89
CA LEU A 104 14.02 9.04 7.57
C LEU A 104 15.16 8.76 8.54
N GLN A 105 15.08 7.59 9.11
CA GLN A 105 16.01 6.96 10.01
C GLN A 105 16.59 5.72 9.36
N GLN A 106 17.62 5.15 9.98
CA GLN A 106 18.27 3.96 9.46
C GLN A 106 17.36 2.73 9.49
N ASN A 107 16.45 2.67 10.47
CA ASN A 107 15.44 1.61 10.63
C ASN A 107 14.37 1.62 9.51
N ASP A 108 14.27 2.68 8.72
CA ASP A 108 13.32 2.76 7.59
C ASP A 108 13.84 2.07 6.34
N THR A 109 15.07 1.56 6.37
CA THR A 109 15.68 0.77 5.29
C THR A 109 14.91 -0.53 5.14
N ALA A 110 14.09 -0.60 4.10
CA ALA A 110 13.16 -1.69 3.87
C ALA A 110 12.73 -1.72 2.39
N VAL A 111 12.08 -2.83 2.01
CA VAL A 111 11.32 -2.89 0.77
C VAL A 111 9.91 -2.41 1.06
N TYR A 112 9.44 -1.45 0.27
CA TYR A 112 8.08 -0.94 0.33
C TYR A 112 7.30 -1.57 -0.82
N PHE A 113 6.11 -2.07 -0.52
CA PHE A 113 5.21 -2.60 -1.54
C PHE A 113 4.00 -1.70 -1.65
N CYS A 114 3.48 -1.57 -2.86
CA CYS A 114 2.16 -0.99 -3.08
C CYS A 114 1.23 -2.04 -3.65
N ALA A 115 -0.04 -2.01 -3.26
CA ALA A 115 -1.09 -2.78 -3.91
C ALA A 115 -2.24 -1.85 -4.31
N VAL A 116 -2.81 -2.06 -5.50
CA VAL A 116 -3.94 -1.27 -5.99
C VAL A 116 -5.09 -2.19 -6.38
N SER A 117 -6.31 -1.77 -6.06
CA SER A 117 -7.53 -2.54 -6.32
C SER A 117 -8.66 -1.66 -6.82
N LYS A 118 -9.53 -2.23 -7.67
CA LYS A 118 -10.83 -1.64 -8.01
C LYS A 118 -11.78 -1.81 -6.82
N HIS A 119 -12.63 -0.83 -6.57
CA HIS A 119 -13.76 -1.03 -5.66
C HIS A 119 -14.75 -1.98 -6.35
N SER A 120 -14.99 -3.16 -5.78
CA SER A 120 -16.14 -3.97 -6.17
C SER A 120 -17.21 -3.78 -5.08
N ASP A 121 -18.30 -3.10 -5.41
CA ASP A 121 -19.50 -3.09 -4.59
C ASP A 121 -20.13 -4.48 -4.61
N VAL A 122 -19.64 -5.38 -3.76
CA VAL A 122 -20.34 -6.63 -3.52
C VAL A 122 -21.30 -6.39 -2.36
N ARG A 123 -22.51 -5.90 -2.67
CA ARG A 123 -23.67 -6.18 -1.80
C ARG A 123 -23.95 -7.68 -1.84
N SER A 124 -23.14 -8.47 -1.15
CA SER A 124 -23.46 -9.86 -0.83
C SER A 124 -23.83 -9.91 0.64
N ARG A 125 -25.12 -9.73 0.93
CA ARG A 125 -25.72 -10.24 2.16
C ARG A 125 -25.45 -11.74 2.21
N ARG A 126 -24.46 -12.16 3.00
CA ARG A 126 -24.44 -13.50 3.59
C ARG A 126 -24.33 -13.33 5.09
N SER A 127 -25.49 -13.28 5.74
CA SER A 127 -25.59 -13.56 7.17
C SER A 127 -25.29 -15.05 7.33
N CYS A 128 -24.18 -15.38 7.97
CA CYS A 128 -23.95 -16.73 8.47
C CYS A 128 -24.51 -16.76 9.89
N THR A 129 -25.68 -17.36 10.09
CA THR A 129 -26.17 -17.70 11.43
C THR A 129 -25.69 -19.10 11.75
N LYS A 130 -24.84 -19.24 12.77
CA LYS A 130 -24.37 -20.53 13.27
C LYS A 130 -25.47 -21.14 14.13
N THR A 131 -26.14 -22.19 13.64
CA THR A 131 -26.96 -23.07 14.49
C THR A 131 -26.04 -24.14 15.09
N ALA A 132 -25.98 -24.23 16.42
CA ALA A 132 -25.32 -25.35 17.10
C ALA A 132 -26.32 -26.50 17.25
N GLN A 133 -26.00 -27.68 16.72
CA GLN A 133 -26.72 -28.91 17.06
C GLN A 133 -26.10 -29.49 18.33
N GLN A 134 -26.92 -29.63 19.37
CA GLN A 134 -26.61 -30.32 20.60
C GLN A 134 -26.88 -31.82 20.39
N LEU A 135 -25.86 -32.65 20.56
CA LEU A 135 -26.00 -34.11 20.52
C LEU A 135 -26.77 -34.55 21.77
N ILE A 136 -27.87 -35.28 21.56
CA ILE A 136 -28.52 -36.13 22.56
C ILE A 136 -27.89 -37.52 22.44
#